data_AF-A0A2E3AK20-F1
#
_entry.id   AF-A0A2E3AK20-F1
#
_cell.length_a   1.000
_cell.length_b   1.000
_cell.length_c   1.000
_cell.angle_alpha   90.00
_cell.angle_beta   90.00
_cell.angle_gamma   90.00
#
_symmetry.space_group_name_H-M   'P 1'
#
loop_
_entity.id
_entity.type
_entity.pdbx_description
1 polymer ?
#
loop_
_entity_poly.entity_id
_entity_poly.type
_entity_poly.pdbx_seq_one_letter_code
_entity_poly.pdbx_strand_id
1 'polypeptide(L)'
;MENESEETSFEQLMDKLEECVSRLERGGLSLILATEVYEEGMVLAAEAGRRLSETELRVTNIKAKYQEMMERSEDVIKDQHEEDL
;
A
#
# COMPACT_ATOMS: atom_id res chain seq x y z
N MET A 1 -16.10 14.14 -8.65
CA MET A 1 -14.92 14.13 -7.76
C MET A 1 -15.35 13.28 -6.60
N GLU A 2 -14.93 12.02 -6.60
CA GLU A 2 -15.37 11.03 -5.60
C GLU A 2 -14.86 11.44 -4.21
N ASN A 3 -15.70 11.27 -3.19
CA ASN A 3 -15.46 11.68 -1.80
C ASN A 3 -14.12 11.12 -1.25
N GLU A 4 -13.10 11.96 -1.16
CA GLU A 4 -11.93 11.78 -0.28
C GLU A 4 -12.22 12.29 1.15
N SER A 5 -13.47 12.21 1.61
CA SER A 5 -13.85 12.69 2.94
C SER A 5 -13.85 11.53 3.96
N GLU A 6 -12.90 11.61 4.90
CA GLU A 6 -12.82 10.97 6.24
C GLU A 6 -11.87 9.78 6.46
N GLU A 7 -11.12 9.32 5.46
CA GLU A 7 -10.00 8.39 5.73
C GLU A 7 -8.70 9.16 5.98
N THR A 8 -8.02 8.85 7.10
CA THR A 8 -6.66 9.37 7.37
C THR A 8 -5.75 8.96 6.21
N SER A 9 -4.99 9.88 5.63
CA SER A 9 -4.01 9.57 4.56
C SER A 9 -2.93 8.61 5.05
N PHE A 10 -2.20 7.98 4.12
CA PHE A 10 -1.10 7.07 4.49
C PHE A 10 0.00 7.81 5.25
N GLU A 11 0.34 9.02 4.80
CA GLU A 11 1.35 9.90 5.39
C GLU A 11 0.95 10.28 6.82
N GLN A 12 -0.30 10.72 7.03
CA GLN A 12 -0.79 11.04 8.37
C GLN A 12 -0.82 9.82 9.31
N LEU A 13 -1.03 8.62 8.77
CA LEU A 13 -0.99 7.40 9.54
C LEU A 13 0.45 7.08 9.98
N MET A 14 1.42 7.26 9.08
CA MET A 14 2.83 7.09 9.38
C MET A 14 3.33 8.13 10.40
N ASP A 15 2.91 9.40 10.27
CA ASP A 15 3.25 10.46 11.23
C ASP A 15 2.80 10.08 12.66
N LYS A 16 1.58 9.53 12.80
CA LYS A 16 1.06 9.05 14.09
C LYS A 16 1.88 7.87 14.63
N LEU A 17 2.25 6.93 13.77
CA LEU A 17 3.07 5.78 14.16
C LEU A 17 4.45 6.22 14.65
N GLU A 18 5.08 7.17 13.94
CA GLU A 18 6.36 7.78 14.34
C GLU A 18 6.25 8.51 15.67
N GLU A 19 5.12 9.18 15.94
CA GLU A 19 4.85 9.78 17.24
C GLU A 19 4.81 8.73 18.36
N CYS A 20 4.11 7.61 18.16
CA CYS A 20 4.09 6.50 19.11
C CYS A 20 5.50 5.97 19.40
N VAL A 21 6.30 5.71 18.35
CA VAL A 21 7.70 5.27 18.48
C VAL A 21 8.52 6.28 19.27
N SER A 22 8.46 7.56 18.88
CA SER A 22 9.21 8.64 19.54
C SER A 22 8.83 8.79 21.01
N ARG A 23 7.55 8.61 21.36
CA ARG A 23 7.07 8.62 22.76
C ARG A 23 7.66 7.46 23.58
N LEU A 24 7.72 6.26 23.00
CA LEU A 24 8.30 5.08 23.65
C LEU A 24 9.82 5.22 23.81
N GLU A 25 10.52 5.68 22.78
CA GLU A 25 11.99 5.84 22.77
C GLU A 25 12.48 6.92 23.74
N ARG A 26 11.73 8.02 23.89
CA ARG A 26 12.05 9.04 24.90
C ARG A 26 12.01 8.50 26.33
N GLY A 27 11.25 7.43 26.58
CA GLY A 27 11.02 6.90 27.92
C GLY A 27 10.26 7.89 28.82
N GLY A 28 10.32 7.68 30.14
CA GLY A 28 9.62 8.53 31.11
C GLY A 28 8.10 8.29 31.22
N LEU A 29 7.57 7.31 30.48
CA LEU A 29 6.21 6.84 30.61
C LEU A 29 6.09 5.85 31.78
N SER A 30 4.94 5.86 32.46
CA SER A 30 4.58 4.76 33.34
C SER A 30 4.37 3.48 32.52
N LEU A 31 4.45 2.32 33.16
CA LEU A 31 4.24 1.05 32.47
C LEU A 31 2.89 1.00 31.75
N ILE A 32 1.82 1.49 32.38
CA ILE A 32 0.47 1.51 31.79
C ILE A 32 0.45 2.38 30.53
N LEU A 33 0.98 3.62 30.61
CA LEU A 33 1.02 4.52 29.45
C LEU A 33 1.92 3.99 28.33
N ALA A 34 3.03 3.33 28.66
CA ALA A 34 3.88 2.69 27.67
C ALA A 34 3.14 1.56 26.93
N THR A 35 2.36 0.75 27.66
CA THR A 35 1.51 -0.29 27.05
C THR A 35 0.45 0.31 26.14
N GLU A 36 -0.25 1.38 26.56
CA GLU A 36 -1.27 2.05 25.74
C GLU A 36 -0.68 2.59 24.43
N VAL A 37 0.47 3.27 24.50
CA VAL A 37 1.15 3.81 23.30
C VAL A 37 1.64 2.68 22.39
N TYR A 38 2.09 1.57 22.96
CA TYR A 38 2.48 0.39 22.19
C TYR A 38 1.29 -0.22 21.45
N GLU A 39 0.15 -0.40 22.12
CA GLU A 39 -1.07 -0.91 21.50
C GLU A 39 -1.56 -0.01 20.35
N GLU A 40 -1.56 1.30 20.55
CA GLU A 40 -1.87 2.28 19.51
C GLU A 40 -0.93 2.14 18.30
N GLY A 41 0.38 2.08 18.55
CA GLY A 41 1.39 1.88 17.52
C GLY A 41 1.19 0.57 16.74
N MET A 42 0.79 -0.51 17.41
CA MET A 42 0.52 -1.80 16.75
C MET A 42 -0.69 -1.73 15.81
N VAL A 43 -1.75 -1.02 16.20
CA VAL A 43 -2.92 -0.81 15.34
C VAL A 43 -2.54 0.00 14.11
N LEU A 44 -1.78 1.08 14.28
CA LEU A 44 -1.30 1.92 13.18
C LEU A 44 -0.40 1.11 12.22
N ALA A 45 0.54 0.34 12.75
CA ALA A 45 1.44 -0.50 11.94
C ALA A 45 0.69 -1.58 11.15
N ALA A 46 -0.32 -2.21 11.75
CA ALA A 46 -1.16 -3.20 11.08
C ALA A 46 -1.93 -2.57 9.90
N GLU A 47 -2.49 -1.39 10.10
CA GLU A 47 -3.21 -0.66 9.06
C GLU A 47 -2.27 -0.17 7.93
N ALA A 48 -1.07 0.32 8.26
CA ALA A 48 -0.04 0.65 7.26
C ALA A 48 0.28 -0.56 6.39
N GLY A 49 0.52 -1.72 7.02
CA GLY A 49 0.81 -2.97 6.34
C GLY A 49 -0.31 -3.39 5.40
N ARG A 50 -1.57 -3.31 5.86
CA ARG A 50 -2.75 -3.62 5.04
C ARG A 50 -2.80 -2.77 3.77
N ARG A 51 -2.65 -1.44 3.90
CA ARG A 51 -2.70 -0.50 2.75
C ARG A 51 -1.57 -0.75 1.76
N LEU A 52 -0.36 -1.05 2.24
CA LEU A 52 0.78 -1.40 1.39
C LEU A 52 0.50 -2.69 0.61
N SER A 53 0.02 -3.74 1.27
CA SER A 53 -0.32 -5.02 0.61
C SER A 53 -1.42 -4.85 -0.44
N GLU A 54 -2.45 -4.06 -0.16
CA GLU A 54 -3.52 -3.77 -1.13
C GLU A 54 -2.99 -3.01 -2.34
N THR A 55 -2.11 -2.03 -2.10
CA THR A 55 -1.49 -1.24 -3.16
C THR A 55 -0.56 -2.10 -4.01
N GLU A 56 0.25 -2.96 -3.39
CA GLU A 56 1.13 -3.91 -4.08
C GLU A 56 0.34 -4.86 -4.97
N LEU A 57 -0.76 -5.44 -4.46
CA LEU A 57 -1.65 -6.30 -5.25
C LEU A 57 -2.23 -5.55 -6.45
N ARG A 58 -2.68 -4.30 -6.26
CA ARG A 58 -3.20 -3.46 -7.33
C ARG A 58 -2.15 -3.20 -8.41
N VAL A 59 -0.94 -2.83 -8.03
CA VAL A 59 0.18 -2.60 -8.96
C VAL A 59 0.52 -3.88 -9.71
N THR A 60 0.56 -5.02 -9.03
CA THR A 60 0.82 -6.34 -9.64
C THR A 60 -0.22 -6.68 -10.69
N ASN A 61 -1.51 -6.51 -10.36
CA ASN A 61 -2.60 -6.75 -11.31
C ASN A 61 -2.56 -5.82 -12.51
N ILE A 62 -2.17 -4.55 -12.33
CA ILE A 62 -1.98 -3.61 -13.44
C ILE A 62 -0.86 -4.11 -14.35
N LYS A 63 0.31 -4.47 -13.79
CA LYS A 63 1.44 -4.98 -14.57
C LYS A 63 1.06 -6.22 -15.39
N ALA A 64 0.41 -7.20 -14.76
CA ALA A 64 -0.04 -8.42 -15.43
C ALA A 64 -0.97 -8.10 -16.62
N LYS A 65 -1.98 -7.24 -16.43
CA LYS A 65 -2.88 -6.83 -17.51
C LYS A 65 -2.15 -6.14 -18.66
N TYR A 66 -1.17 -5.30 -18.36
CA TYR A 66 -0.37 -4.64 -19.40
C TYR A 66 0.49 -5.63 -20.19
N GLN A 67 1.07 -6.62 -19.53
CA GLN A 67 1.82 -7.69 -20.19
C GLN A 67 0.92 -8.50 -21.13
N GLU A 68 -0.24 -8.97 -20.64
CA GLU A 68 -1.22 -9.68 -21.47
C GLU A 68 -1.68 -8.87 -22.69
N MET A 69 -1.88 -7.55 -22.53
CA MET A 69 -2.24 -6.67 -23.65
C MET A 69 -1.12 -6.54 -24.68
N MET A 70 0.15 -6.48 -24.25
CA MET A 70 1.29 -6.41 -25.16
C MET A 70 1.46 -7.73 -25.92
N GLU A 71 1.43 -8.87 -25.23
CA GLU A 71 1.51 -10.20 -25.83
C GLU A 71 0.40 -10.39 -26.89
N ARG A 72 -0.85 -10.06 -26.55
CA ARG A 72 -1.96 -10.15 -27.51
C ARG A 72 -1.82 -9.20 -28.70
N SER A 73 -1.17 -8.07 -28.53
CA SER A 73 -0.91 -7.13 -29.63
C SER A 73 0.20 -7.65 -30.55
N GLU A 74 1.22 -8.31 -29.99
CA GLU A 74 2.30 -8.96 -30.75
C GLU A 74 1.82 -10.17 -31.54
N ASP A 75 0.92 -10.99 -30.98
CA ASP A 75 0.32 -12.13 -31.69
C ASP A 75 -0.51 -11.69 -32.89
N VAL A 76 -1.33 -10.63 -32.73
CA VAL A 76 -2.11 -10.04 -33.85
C VAL A 76 -1.22 -9.54 -34.98
N ILE A 77 -0.05 -8.98 -34.67
CA ILE A 77 0.90 -8.50 -35.69
C ILE A 77 1.57 -9.67 -36.42
N LYS A 78 1.89 -10.76 -35.72
CA LYS A 78 2.47 -11.97 -36.34
C LYS A 78 1.49 -12.64 -37.28
N ASP A 79 0.25 -12.82 -36.86
CA ASP A 79 -0.80 -13.44 -37.69
C ASP A 79 -1.03 -12.64 -38.98
N GLN A 80 -1.00 -11.29 -38.91
CA GLN A 80 -1.10 -10.42 -40.09
C GLN A 80 0.09 -10.50 -41.05
N HIS A 81 1.29 -10.86 -40.57
CA HIS A 81 2.46 -11.05 -41.44
C HIS A 81 2.49 -12.43 -42.11
N GLU A 82 1.84 -13.45 -41.53
CA GLU A 82 1.75 -14.79 -42.13
C GLU A 82 0.66 -14.88 -43.22
N GLU A 83 -0.41 -14.08 -43.14
CA GLU A 83 -1.46 -14.05 -44.19
C GLU A 83 -1.08 -13.28 -45.46
N ASP A 84 -0.05 -12.41 -45.40
CA ASP A 84 0.42 -11.57 -46.53
C ASP A 84 1.54 -12.25 -47.38
N LEU A 85 1.93 -13.50 -47.08
CA LEU A 85 2.95 -14.32 -47.77
C LEU A 85 2.35 -15.49 -48.56
#